data_AF-A0A0V1NCU9-F1
#
_entry.id   AF-A0A0V1NCU9-F1
#
_cell.length_a   1.000
_cell.length_b   1.000
_cell.length_c   1.000
_cell.angle_alpha   90.00
_cell.angle_beta   90.00
_cell.angle_gamma   90.00
#
_symmetry.space_group_name_H-M   'P 1'
#
loop_
_entity.id
_entity.type
_entity.pdbx_description
1 polymer ?
#
loop_
_entity_poly.entity_id
_entity_poly.type
_entity_poly.pdbx_seq_one_letter_code
_entity_poly.pdbx_strand_id
1 'polypeptide(L)'
;MLKILHLLAVFLFTDLSHSQTSKCQNRDGTDNVDWTIVYKAPGQDNGKIILATAAGAWDNGAQALSRDNGHSFATALQNVVRDNGNIKFLAYNNAPPGVANVKTKSNSKGVIILATNADSTA
;
A
#
# COMPACT_ATOMS: atom_id res chain seq x y z
N MET A 1 -34.34 6.48 -15.53
CA MET A 1 -33.80 6.09 -14.20
C MET A 1 -33.02 4.78 -14.23
N LEU A 2 -33.51 3.69 -14.83
CA LEU A 2 -32.83 2.39 -14.81
C LEU A 2 -31.41 2.40 -15.44
N LYS A 3 -31.18 3.17 -16.52
CA LYS A 3 -29.85 3.29 -17.18
C LYS A 3 -28.77 3.98 -16.32
N ILE A 4 -29.14 4.94 -15.47
CA ILE A 4 -28.20 5.63 -14.56
C ILE A 4 -27.78 4.69 -13.43
N LEU A 5 -28.71 3.87 -12.91
CA LEU A 5 -28.41 2.88 -11.89
C LEU A 5 -27.44 1.79 -12.39
N HIS A 6 -27.58 1.38 -13.65
CA HIS A 6 -26.63 0.44 -14.28
C HIS A 6 -25.25 1.03 -14.46
N LEU A 7 -25.15 2.30 -14.86
CA LEU A 7 -23.86 2.98 -15.00
C LEU A 7 -23.17 3.13 -13.64
N LEU A 8 -23.92 3.49 -12.60
CA LEU A 8 -23.42 3.61 -11.23
C LEU A 8 -22.97 2.26 -10.66
N ALA A 9 -23.74 1.19 -10.93
CA ALA A 9 -23.38 -0.16 -10.53
C ALA A 9 -22.11 -0.63 -11.25
N VAL A 10 -21.99 -0.41 -12.56
CA VAL A 10 -20.78 -0.75 -13.32
C VAL A 10 -19.56 0.01 -12.77
N PHE A 11 -19.69 1.30 -12.44
CA PHE A 11 -18.62 2.10 -11.84
C PHE A 11 -18.20 1.56 -10.46
N LEU A 12 -19.17 1.23 -9.59
CA LEU A 12 -18.90 0.61 -8.29
C LEU A 12 -18.26 -0.77 -8.44
N PHE A 13 -18.71 -1.59 -9.39
CA PHE A 13 -18.13 -2.91 -9.67
C PHE A 13 -16.72 -2.79 -10.22
N THR A 14 -16.41 -1.81 -11.08
CA THR A 14 -15.03 -1.56 -11.51
C THR A 14 -14.17 -1.10 -10.35
N ASP A 15 -14.63 -0.16 -9.51
CA ASP A 15 -13.83 0.32 -8.37
C ASP A 15 -13.58 -0.78 -7.32
N LEU A 16 -14.55 -1.66 -7.06
CA LEU A 16 -14.37 -2.83 -6.20
C LEU A 16 -13.45 -3.90 -6.83
N SER A 17 -13.34 -3.95 -8.16
CA SER A 17 -12.50 -4.92 -8.89
C SER A 17 -11.06 -4.44 -9.12
N HIS A 18 -10.76 -3.15 -8.96
CA HIS A 18 -9.42 -2.57 -9.19
C HIS A 18 -8.51 -2.54 -7.94
N SER A 19 -8.86 -3.28 -6.87
CA SER A 19 -8.03 -3.36 -5.66
C SER A 19 -6.80 -4.29 -5.81
N GLN A 20 -6.13 -4.24 -6.95
CA GLN A 20 -4.88 -4.96 -7.21
C GLN A 20 -3.70 -3.99 -7.17
N THR A 21 -3.58 -3.24 -6.07
CA THR A 21 -2.55 -2.21 -5.97
C THR A 21 -1.17 -2.84 -5.77
N SER A 22 -0.30 -2.69 -6.78
CA SER A 22 1.16 -2.68 -6.64
C SER A 22 1.70 -1.25 -6.62
N LYS A 23 0.82 -0.26 -6.40
CA LYS A 23 1.11 1.17 -6.52
C LYS A 23 1.21 1.78 -5.13
N CYS A 24 1.99 2.85 -5.00
CA CYS A 24 1.97 3.65 -3.78
C CYS A 24 0.57 4.27 -3.58
N GLN A 25 0.22 4.56 -2.34
CA GLN A 25 -1.12 4.99 -1.96
C GLN A 25 -1.07 6.36 -1.29
N ASN A 26 -2.08 7.18 -1.54
CA ASN A 26 -2.27 8.47 -0.89
C ASN A 26 -2.44 8.32 0.63
N ARG A 27 -2.51 9.45 1.35
CA ARG A 27 -2.55 9.51 2.81
C ARG A 27 -3.55 8.54 3.45
N ASP A 28 -4.79 8.53 2.96
CA ASP A 28 -5.88 7.73 3.51
C ASP A 28 -5.97 6.31 2.92
N GLY A 29 -5.15 6.01 1.92
CA GLY A 29 -5.15 4.72 1.24
C GLY A 29 -6.34 4.53 0.29
N THR A 30 -6.86 5.60 -0.29
CA THR A 30 -8.02 5.62 -1.19
C THR A 30 -7.63 5.77 -2.66
N ASP A 31 -6.46 6.35 -2.94
CA ASP A 31 -6.03 6.69 -4.30
C ASP A 31 -4.58 6.30 -4.56
N ASN A 32 -4.28 5.94 -5.80
CA ASN A 32 -2.93 5.66 -6.26
C ASN A 32 -2.10 6.94 -6.39
N VAL A 33 -0.84 6.87 -6.01
CA VAL A 33 0.17 7.92 -6.24
C VAL A 33 1.46 7.28 -6.72
N ASP A 34 2.30 8.06 -7.40
CA ASP A 34 3.57 7.57 -7.94
C ASP A 34 4.53 7.15 -6.81
N TRP A 35 4.67 8.03 -5.81
CA TRP A 35 5.44 7.76 -4.60
C TRP A 35 4.78 8.35 -3.36
N THR A 36 5.13 7.78 -2.22
CA THR A 36 4.75 8.27 -0.89
C THR A 36 5.86 8.00 0.08
N ILE A 37 6.17 8.99 0.92
CA ILE A 37 7.17 8.86 1.97
C ILE A 37 6.47 9.04 3.30
N VAL A 38 6.67 8.08 4.20
CA VAL A 38 6.16 8.13 5.57
C VAL A 38 7.32 8.18 6.55
N TYR A 39 7.28 9.15 7.47
CA TYR A 39 8.23 9.25 8.58
C TYR A 39 7.51 9.01 9.90
N LYS A 40 7.91 7.96 10.62
CA LYS A 40 7.39 7.67 11.96
C LYS A 40 8.42 8.07 13.02
N ALA A 41 8.11 9.09 13.81
CA ALA A 41 8.97 9.47 14.91
C ALA A 41 9.06 8.35 15.99
N PRO A 42 10.16 8.28 16.76
CA PRO A 42 10.23 7.42 17.93
C PRO A 42 9.09 7.70 18.91
N GLY A 43 8.49 6.64 19.46
CA GLY A 43 7.38 6.75 20.43
C GLY A 43 6.05 7.27 19.88
N GLN A 44 5.94 7.52 18.58
CA GLN A 44 4.67 7.91 17.93
C GLN A 44 4.07 6.75 17.15
N ASP A 45 2.76 6.60 17.25
CA ASP A 45 1.97 5.62 16.50
C ASP A 45 1.66 6.13 15.09
N ASN A 46 1.32 7.41 14.98
CA ASN A 46 1.08 8.08 13.71
C ASN A 46 2.40 8.63 13.14
N GLY A 47 2.55 8.50 11.82
CA GLY A 47 3.63 9.13 11.08
C GLY A 47 3.28 10.53 10.57
N LYS A 48 4.26 11.15 9.92
CA LYS A 48 4.08 12.23 8.95
C LYS A 48 4.19 11.65 7.55
N ILE A 49 3.56 12.29 6.57
CA ILE A 49 3.52 11.82 5.19
C ILE A 49 3.78 12.94 4.18
N ILE A 50 4.50 12.63 3.11
CA ILE A 50 4.61 13.45 1.89
C ILE A 50 4.14 12.60 0.70
N LEU A 51 3.36 13.22 -0.17
CA LEU A 51 2.82 12.60 -1.38
C LEU A 51 3.46 13.21 -2.62
N ALA A 52 3.54 12.43 -3.70
CA ALA A 52 3.98 12.91 -5.01
C ALA A 52 3.20 14.15 -5.51
N THR A 53 1.91 14.21 -5.20
CA THR A 53 1.01 15.30 -5.59
C THR A 53 1.16 16.56 -4.72
N ALA A 54 1.90 16.47 -3.60
CA ALA A 54 2.03 17.54 -2.61
C ALA A 54 3.43 17.51 -1.94
N ALA A 55 4.49 17.48 -2.76
CA ALA A 55 5.87 17.25 -2.32
C ALA A 55 6.49 18.37 -1.45
N GLY A 56 5.78 19.47 -1.19
CA GLY A 56 6.31 20.66 -0.51
C GLY A 56 6.21 20.67 1.02
N ALA A 57 5.38 19.83 1.63
CA ALA A 57 5.19 19.82 3.08
C ALA A 57 4.79 18.45 3.64
N TRP A 58 5.26 18.16 4.85
CA TRP A 58 4.84 17.01 5.62
C TRP A 58 3.44 17.23 6.20
N ASP A 59 2.52 16.34 5.88
CA ASP A 59 1.19 16.29 6.49
C ASP A 59 1.15 15.23 7.61
N ASN A 60 0.12 15.26 8.46
CA ASN A 60 -0.17 14.21 9.41
C ASN A 60 -0.51 12.90 8.69
N GLY A 61 -0.07 11.75 9.22
CA GLY A 61 -0.58 10.46 8.77
C GLY A 61 -2.07 10.31 9.10
N ALA A 62 -2.81 9.60 8.24
CA ALA A 62 -4.24 9.36 8.41
C ALA A 62 -4.58 8.59 9.70
N GLN A 63 -3.79 7.55 9.99
CA GLN A 63 -3.99 6.62 11.09
C GLN A 63 -2.64 6.17 11.65
N ALA A 64 -2.68 5.48 12.79
CA ALA A 64 -1.50 4.79 13.35
C ALA A 64 -0.99 3.74 12.35
N LEU A 65 0.33 3.65 12.17
CA LEU A 65 0.95 2.73 11.19
C LEU A 65 0.80 1.25 11.54
N SER A 66 0.37 0.94 12.76
CA SER A 66 0.05 -0.40 13.23
C SER A 66 -1.38 -0.84 12.88
N ARG A 67 -2.23 0.04 12.34
CA ARG A 67 -3.58 -0.35 11.89
C ARG A 67 -3.51 -1.12 10.57
N ASP A 68 -4.44 -2.04 10.39
CA ASP A 68 -4.48 -2.90 9.20
C ASP A 68 -5.09 -2.21 7.96
N ASN A 69 -5.58 -0.98 8.08
CA ASN A 69 -6.21 -0.20 7.01
C ASN A 69 -6.29 1.31 7.32
N GLY A 70 -6.81 2.07 6.36
CA GLY A 70 -7.11 3.49 6.50
C GLY A 70 -5.89 4.41 6.44
N HIS A 71 -4.78 3.93 5.88
CA HIS A 71 -3.60 4.74 5.60
C HIS A 71 -2.76 4.14 4.46
N SER A 72 -1.91 4.98 3.86
CA SER A 72 -1.06 4.63 2.71
C SER A 72 -0.31 3.29 2.82
N PHE A 73 0.43 3.10 3.93
CA PHE A 73 1.32 1.95 4.09
C PHE A 73 0.58 0.60 4.18
N ALA A 74 -0.54 0.53 4.91
CA ALA A 74 -1.32 -0.70 5.03
C ALA A 74 -2.00 -1.06 3.70
N THR A 75 -2.56 -0.06 3.01
CA THR A 75 -3.18 -0.28 1.70
C THR A 75 -2.16 -0.73 0.65
N ALA A 76 -0.95 -0.15 0.63
CA ALA A 76 0.10 -0.55 -0.32
C ALA A 76 0.56 -2.01 -0.14
N LEU A 77 0.55 -2.53 1.10
CA LEU A 77 0.95 -3.91 1.43
C LEU A 77 -0.23 -4.88 1.49
N GLN A 78 -1.46 -4.42 1.24
CA GLN A 78 -2.66 -5.18 1.55
C GLN A 78 -2.72 -6.54 0.86
N ASN A 79 -2.25 -6.61 -0.39
CA ASN A 79 -2.29 -7.82 -1.21
C ASN A 79 -1.09 -8.74 -0.98
N VAL A 80 -0.02 -8.25 -0.34
CA VAL A 80 1.07 -9.06 0.18
C VAL A 80 0.60 -9.84 1.41
N VAL A 81 -0.18 -9.19 2.27
CA VAL A 81 -0.69 -9.78 3.52
C VAL A 81 -1.89 -10.70 3.26
N ARG A 82 -2.82 -10.32 2.36
CA ARG A 82 -4.05 -11.08 2.06
C ARG A 82 -3.88 -12.17 0.98
N ASP A 83 -2.64 -12.44 0.57
CA ASP A 83 -2.26 -13.49 -0.41
C ASP A 83 -3.14 -13.51 -1.68
N ASN A 84 -3.06 -12.43 -2.46
CA ASN A 84 -3.78 -12.33 -3.73
C ASN A 84 -3.02 -13.10 -4.84
N GLY A 85 -3.69 -14.03 -5.52
CA GLY A 85 -3.09 -14.90 -6.55
C GLY A 85 -2.44 -14.16 -7.73
N ASN A 86 -2.88 -12.93 -8.01
CA ASN A 86 -2.35 -12.08 -9.09
C ASN A 86 -1.17 -11.20 -8.65
N ILE A 87 -0.87 -11.15 -7.36
CA ILE A 87 0.26 -10.41 -6.81
C ILE A 87 1.38 -11.40 -6.50
N LYS A 88 2.61 -11.01 -6.85
CA LYS A 88 3.85 -11.70 -6.48
C LYS A 88 4.72 -10.72 -5.73
N PHE A 89 5.49 -11.20 -4.77
CA PHE A 89 6.37 -10.34 -4.00
C PHE A 89 7.64 -11.05 -3.55
N LEU A 90 8.70 -10.26 -3.36
CA LEU A 90 9.92 -10.65 -2.68
C LEU A 90 10.05 -9.80 -1.42
N ALA A 91 9.89 -10.43 -0.26
CA ALA A 91 10.17 -9.80 1.03
C ALA A 91 11.61 -10.13 1.48
N TYR A 92 12.36 -9.10 1.86
CA TYR A 92 13.69 -9.26 2.44
C TYR A 92 13.74 -8.61 3.82
N ASN A 93 14.36 -9.31 4.77
CA ASN A 93 14.53 -8.86 6.14
C ASN A 93 15.76 -9.56 6.71
N ASN A 94 16.56 -8.84 7.50
CA ASN A 94 17.73 -9.41 8.16
C ASN A 94 17.41 -10.30 9.36
N ALA A 95 16.20 -10.18 9.91
CA ALA A 95 15.64 -11.02 10.96
C ALA A 95 14.15 -11.22 10.63
N PRO A 96 13.82 -12.12 9.69
CA PRO A 96 12.45 -12.34 9.25
C PRO A 96 11.60 -12.87 10.41
N PRO A 97 10.37 -12.33 10.61
CA PRO A 97 9.47 -12.83 11.64
C PRO A 97 9.07 -14.28 11.33
N GLY A 98 8.97 -15.13 12.36
CA GLY A 98 8.54 -16.52 12.23
C GLY A 98 9.56 -17.49 11.63
N VAL A 99 10.78 -17.03 11.29
CA VAL A 99 11.86 -17.89 10.77
C VAL A 99 13.02 -17.88 11.75
N ALA A 100 13.19 -18.99 12.48
CA ALA A 100 14.26 -19.13 13.46
C ALA A 100 15.64 -19.24 12.78
N ASN A 101 16.68 -18.79 13.50
CA ASN A 101 18.09 -18.97 13.14
C ASN A 101 18.55 -18.31 11.81
N VAL A 102 17.74 -17.42 11.23
CA VAL A 102 18.13 -16.62 10.06
C VAL A 102 18.47 -15.20 10.53
N LYS A 103 19.77 -14.86 10.50
CA LYS A 103 20.26 -13.50 10.70
C LYS A 103 21.31 -13.15 9.65
N THR A 104 21.04 -12.15 8.83
CA THR A 104 21.97 -11.69 7.79
C THR A 104 22.71 -10.41 8.20
N LYS A 105 23.77 -10.05 7.48
CA LYS A 105 24.61 -8.87 7.78
C LYS A 105 23.97 -7.54 7.38
N SER A 106 23.17 -7.53 6.30
CA SER A 106 22.39 -6.34 5.92
C SER A 106 21.40 -6.00 7.03
N ASN A 107 21.08 -4.72 7.24
CA ASN A 107 20.00 -4.31 8.15
C ASN A 107 18.76 -3.80 7.40
N SER A 108 18.82 -3.77 6.07
CA SER A 108 17.73 -3.32 5.23
C SER A 108 16.58 -4.34 5.24
N LYS A 109 15.36 -3.81 5.24
CA LYS A 109 14.13 -4.58 5.13
C LYS A 109 13.28 -3.97 4.03
N GLY A 110 12.44 -4.77 3.39
CA GLY A 110 11.53 -4.27 2.37
C GLY A 110 10.78 -5.36 1.64
N VAL A 111 9.91 -4.93 0.74
CA VAL A 111 9.10 -5.79 -0.11
C VAL A 111 9.13 -5.21 -1.51
N ILE A 112 9.44 -6.05 -2.50
CA ILE A 112 9.28 -5.75 -3.93
C ILE A 112 8.00 -6.44 -4.37
N ILE A 113 7.07 -5.69 -4.97
CA ILE A 113 5.74 -6.17 -5.35
C ILE A 113 5.61 -6.10 -6.87
N LEU A 114 5.10 -7.18 -7.48
CA LEU A 114 4.78 -7.27 -8.89
C LEU A 114 3.32 -7.70 -9.05
N ALA A 115 2.58 -7.00 -9.91
CA ALA A 115 1.29 -7.47 -10.39
C ALA A 115 1.50 -8.33 -11.65
N THR A 116 0.80 -9.44 -11.74
CA THR A 116 0.88 -10.38 -12.88
C THR A 116 -0.25 -10.20 -13.89
N ASN A 117 -1.15 -9.25 -13.64
CA ASN A 117 -2.15 -8.83 -14.62
C ASN A 117 -1.48 -7.99 -15.70
N ALA A 118 -1.92 -8.17 -16.95
CA ALA A 118 -1.57 -7.28 -18.05
C ALA A 118 -2.29 -5.92 -17.87
N ASP A 119 -1.84 -5.11 -16.92
CA ASP A 119 -2.06 -3.66 -16.91
C ASP A 119 -0.97 -3.00 -16.06
N SER A 120 0.27 -3.25 -16.47
CA SER A 120 1.42 -2.45 -16.07
C SER A 120 1.51 -1.24 -17.00
N THR A 121 0.48 -0.39 -17.03
CA THR A 121 0.74 1.01 -17.37
C THR A 121 1.42 1.61 -16.14
N ALA A 122 2.75 1.55 -16.17
CA ALA A 122 3.63 2.35 -15.35
C ALA A 122 3.37 3.83 -15.67
#